data_AF-A0A9W8XZ03-F1
#
_entry.id   AF-A0A9W8XZ03-F1
#
_cell.length_a   1.000
_cell.length_b   1.000
_cell.length_c   1.000
_cell.angle_alpha   90.00
_cell.angle_beta   90.00
_cell.angle_gamma   90.00
#
_symmetry.space_group_name_H-M   'P 1'
#
loop_
_entity.id
_entity.type
_entity.pdbx_description
1 polymer ?
#
loop_
_entity_poly.entity_id
_entity_poly.type
_entity_poly.pdbx_seq_one_letter_code
_entity_poly.pdbx_strand_id
1 'polypeptide(L)'
;MSRLTRRSPHEYELLPRASDEADDDVLALRRTSSQPSWLNRLACRIPGVDKLSDRAIYTHYVTPRRRKRSVIRLIYWSIFSVPYILLVLVLVAGIFFPSYTTRPAHYTELRQRALKTTTPGRGNPYNEKVFIAAALSEEKGHLTSGAWGRAVLHLVDLLGPENVYLSLYEDNTDAETKLSLTEFRRKTNCNASIVYEDLDLSTLPRITLPTGETRLKRIAFLAEVRNRALDPIDSNGVKFDKILYLNDVIFDPIEATQLLFATNIDSTGRANYAAACAVDFIMPFKFYDRFATRDLDGLVTGLPFFPWFSSAGTGTSRKEVIAGKDAVQVRSCWGGMTAFEAKWFQDPAAIGRKRKPANVSTDAARISPNPQVAPLRFRYETDTFWESSECCLINADLQYRRTGKGMPAESGIYLNPFVRVAYDETTLKWLSFIRRPERLYSPIHDILNYFVGFPERQYRGPEEPGTTVTDAVWTYDDPARGFAANATQADLKGHYAEVTRTAEPGSFCGGPNLLVINEKPEHGEGAWSKIFPPRPPNRR
;
A
#
# COMPACT_ATOMS: atom_id res chain seq x y z
N MET A 1 15.53 -40.39 38.06
CA MET A 1 14.97 -39.73 39.27
C MET A 1 15.42 -38.26 39.26
N SER A 2 14.54 -37.31 39.68
CA SER A 2 14.78 -35.84 39.80
C SER A 2 15.16 -35.09 38.49
N ARG A 3 14.39 -34.10 37.98
CA ARG A 3 14.05 -32.73 38.46
C ARG A 3 15.26 -31.78 38.59
N LEU A 4 15.22 -30.47 38.25
CA LEU A 4 14.31 -29.59 37.48
C LEU A 4 15.01 -28.20 37.25
N THR A 5 14.63 -27.47 36.19
CA THR A 5 14.58 -25.98 36.04
C THR A 5 15.82 -25.04 36.11
N ARG A 6 16.03 -24.33 34.97
CA ARG A 6 15.90 -22.86 34.77
C ARG A 6 16.98 -21.89 35.31
N ARG A 7 17.52 -21.01 34.42
CA ARG A 7 17.73 -19.56 34.70
C ARG A 7 18.04 -18.69 33.46
N SER A 8 17.58 -17.44 33.57
CA SER A 8 17.81 -16.18 32.83
C SER A 8 17.26 -15.09 33.81
N PRO A 9 17.63 -13.78 33.80
CA PRO A 9 18.33 -13.01 32.76
C PRO A 9 19.53 -12.16 33.29
N HIS A 10 20.11 -11.34 32.41
CA HIS A 10 21.00 -10.23 32.77
C HIS A 10 20.33 -8.88 32.52
N GLU A 11 20.46 -8.00 33.51
CA GLU A 11 20.02 -6.60 33.51
C GLU A 11 21.28 -5.71 33.46
N TYR A 12 21.22 -4.55 32.81
CA TYR A 12 22.38 -3.66 32.62
C TYR A 12 22.38 -2.51 33.62
N GLU A 13 23.52 -2.28 34.27
CA GLU A 13 23.74 -1.24 35.28
C GLU A 13 24.34 0.04 34.68
N LEU A 14 23.96 1.21 35.22
CA LEU A 14 24.41 2.54 34.76
C LEU A 14 25.60 3.04 35.59
N LEU A 15 26.61 3.61 34.93
CA LEU A 15 27.77 4.22 35.61
C LEU A 15 27.56 5.73 35.92
N PRO A 16 28.06 6.23 37.07
CA PRO A 16 27.80 7.58 37.56
C PRO A 16 28.76 8.65 37.02
N ARG A 17 28.35 9.92 37.14
CA ARG A 17 29.20 11.12 36.97
C ARG A 17 29.64 11.68 38.34
N ALA A 18 30.85 12.21 38.40
CA ALA A 18 31.30 13.14 39.44
C ALA A 18 32.42 14.05 38.89
N SER A 19 32.74 15.11 39.64
CA SER A 19 33.82 16.08 39.39
C SER A 19 34.35 16.57 40.76
N ASP A 20 35.32 17.47 40.89
CA ASP A 20 35.91 18.43 39.94
C ASP A 20 37.36 18.82 40.30
N GLU A 21 37.90 19.79 39.56
CA GLU A 21 38.99 20.72 39.94
C GLU A 21 40.45 20.26 40.19
N ALA A 22 41.33 20.86 39.37
CA ALA A 22 42.53 21.65 39.73
C ALA A 22 43.97 21.05 39.77
N ASP A 23 44.84 21.85 39.13
CA ASP A 23 46.30 22.07 39.24
C ASP A 23 47.34 21.12 38.62
N ASP A 24 48.46 21.77 38.27
CA ASP A 24 49.47 21.43 37.26
C ASP A 24 50.45 20.31 37.64
N ASP A 25 50.94 19.52 36.66
CA ASP A 25 52.30 19.76 36.12
C ASP A 25 52.60 19.03 34.79
N VAL A 26 53.66 19.47 34.10
CA VAL A 26 54.01 19.17 32.71
C VAL A 26 54.64 17.78 32.50
N LEU A 27 54.10 16.96 31.57
CA LEU A 27 54.90 15.91 30.87
C LEU A 27 54.37 15.56 29.46
N ALA A 28 55.03 16.14 28.45
CA ALA A 28 55.14 15.76 27.03
C ALA A 28 54.12 14.76 26.39
N LEU A 29 52.96 15.25 25.92
CA LEU A 29 52.09 14.49 25.01
C LEU A 29 52.48 14.65 23.53
N ARG A 30 52.95 13.53 22.95
CA ARG A 30 53.31 13.38 21.53
C ARG A 30 52.06 13.47 20.63
N ARG A 31 51.87 14.59 19.92
CA ARG A 31 50.80 14.72 18.91
C ARG A 31 51.01 13.73 17.75
N THR A 32 50.11 12.77 17.59
CA THR A 32 49.90 12.04 16.33
C THR A 32 48.48 12.28 15.84
N SER A 33 48.31 13.32 15.01
CA SER A 33 47.07 13.58 14.27
C SER A 33 47.07 12.83 12.95
N SER A 34 46.04 12.00 12.74
CA SER A 34 45.23 11.87 11.51
C SER A 34 44.65 10.46 11.42
N GLN A 35 43.32 10.34 11.46
CA GLN A 35 42.68 9.13 10.95
C GLN A 35 42.77 9.15 9.41
N PRO A 36 43.22 8.06 8.77
CA PRO A 36 43.30 8.01 7.32
C PRO A 36 41.91 8.01 6.70
N SER A 37 41.77 8.78 5.60
CA SER A 37 40.53 8.87 4.83
C SER A 37 40.10 7.50 4.29
N TRP A 38 38.82 7.36 3.97
CA TRP A 38 38.25 6.10 3.49
C TRP A 38 38.93 5.56 2.21
N LEU A 39 39.51 6.44 1.38
CA LEU A 39 40.30 6.08 0.20
C LEU A 39 41.54 5.24 0.55
N ASN A 40 42.28 5.59 1.61
CA ASN A 40 43.43 4.81 2.10
C ASN A 40 43.01 3.44 2.66
N ARG A 41 41.73 3.25 3.03
CA ARG A 41 41.22 1.94 3.47
C ARG A 41 40.79 1.05 2.30
N LEU A 42 40.45 1.65 1.15
CA LEU A 42 40.18 0.93 -0.10
C LEU A 42 41.48 0.44 -0.77
N ALA A 43 42.51 1.28 -0.76
CA ALA A 43 43.86 1.00 -1.25
C ALA A 43 44.37 -0.38 -0.78
N CYS A 44 44.42 -0.60 0.54
CA CYS A 44 44.92 -1.85 1.15
C CYS A 44 44.14 -3.13 0.80
N ARG A 45 43.01 -3.06 0.08
CA ARG A 45 42.19 -4.24 -0.28
C ARG A 45 42.18 -4.58 -1.77
N ILE A 46 42.65 -3.69 -2.65
CA ILE A 46 42.64 -3.90 -4.11
C ILE A 46 44.00 -3.46 -4.69
N PRO A 47 44.87 -4.39 -5.11
CA PRO A 47 46.21 -4.06 -5.60
C PRO A 47 46.18 -3.04 -6.75
N GLY A 48 46.76 -1.86 -6.53
CA GLY A 48 46.87 -0.79 -7.52
C GLY A 48 45.93 0.39 -7.34
N VAL A 49 44.99 0.35 -6.38
CA VAL A 49 44.13 1.53 -6.05
C VAL A 49 44.94 2.66 -5.40
N ASP A 50 46.03 2.35 -4.72
CA ASP A 50 47.00 3.27 -4.11
C ASP A 50 47.59 4.23 -5.16
N LYS A 51 47.73 3.75 -6.41
CA LYS A 51 48.22 4.53 -7.56
C LYS A 51 47.16 5.46 -8.15
N LEU A 52 45.91 5.38 -7.69
CA LEU A 52 44.81 6.23 -8.15
C LEU A 52 44.64 7.47 -7.24
N SER A 53 45.08 7.44 -5.99
CA SER A 53 45.02 8.58 -5.06
C SER A 53 46.27 9.46 -5.07
N ASP A 54 47.35 9.03 -5.73
CA ASP A 54 48.63 9.75 -5.74
C ASP A 54 48.62 10.99 -6.67
N ARG A 55 48.97 12.14 -6.10
CA ARG A 55 48.98 13.47 -6.74
C ARG A 55 50.00 13.55 -7.89
N ALA A 56 51.09 12.77 -7.83
CA ALA A 56 52.08 12.67 -8.91
C ALA A 56 51.55 11.88 -10.13
N ILE A 57 50.61 10.96 -9.91
CA ILE A 57 50.02 10.13 -10.96
C ILE A 57 48.86 10.90 -11.64
N TYR A 58 48.09 11.67 -10.88
CA TYR A 58 47.10 12.61 -11.42
C TYR A 58 47.69 13.58 -12.44
N THR A 59 48.79 14.26 -12.12
CA THR A 59 49.46 15.20 -13.04
C THR A 59 50.00 14.50 -14.29
N HIS A 60 50.51 13.26 -14.16
CA HIS A 60 51.01 12.48 -15.29
C HIS A 60 49.92 12.12 -16.32
N TYR A 61 48.69 11.82 -15.87
CA TYR A 61 47.55 11.51 -16.75
C TYR A 61 46.94 12.75 -17.43
N VAL A 62 47.18 13.95 -16.91
CA VAL A 62 46.61 15.20 -17.48
C VAL A 62 47.33 15.67 -18.75
N THR A 63 48.56 15.19 -19.02
CA THR A 63 49.37 15.63 -20.16
C THR A 63 48.84 15.18 -21.55
N PRO A 64 48.83 16.02 -22.61
CA PRO A 64 47.86 15.86 -23.71
C PRO A 64 48.25 14.90 -24.86
N ARG A 65 49.36 14.15 -24.77
CA ARG A 65 50.12 13.75 -25.98
C ARG A 65 49.84 12.39 -26.63
N ARG A 66 48.97 11.48 -26.14
CA ARG A 66 48.69 10.18 -26.83
C ARG A 66 47.26 9.61 -26.63
N ARG A 67 46.57 9.31 -27.76
CA ARG A 67 45.20 8.73 -27.85
C ARG A 67 44.91 7.58 -26.87
N LYS A 68 45.78 6.55 -26.78
CA LYS A 68 45.54 5.37 -25.91
C LYS A 68 45.47 5.68 -24.41
N ARG A 69 46.06 6.78 -23.93
CA ARG A 69 45.97 7.19 -22.50
C ARG A 69 44.68 7.96 -22.18
N SER A 70 43.93 8.38 -23.20
CA SER A 70 42.65 9.08 -23.02
C SER A 70 41.57 8.21 -22.40
N VAL A 71 41.58 6.90 -22.67
CA VAL A 71 40.57 5.95 -22.13
C VAL A 71 40.75 5.74 -20.64
N ILE A 72 41.98 5.56 -20.16
CA ILE A 72 42.27 5.41 -18.71
C ILE A 72 41.93 6.71 -17.96
N ARG A 73 42.27 7.88 -18.54
CA ARG A 73 41.85 9.18 -18.00
C ARG A 73 40.33 9.31 -17.95
N LEU A 74 39.61 8.89 -19.00
CA LEU A 74 38.15 8.93 -19.04
C LEU A 74 37.54 8.02 -17.96
N ILE A 75 37.99 6.77 -17.84
CA ILE A 75 37.56 5.82 -16.79
C ILE A 75 37.80 6.41 -15.40
N TYR A 76 38.97 6.99 -15.15
CA TYR A 76 39.29 7.66 -13.89
C TYR A 76 38.34 8.83 -13.61
N TRP A 77 38.17 9.75 -14.56
CA TRP A 77 37.26 10.89 -14.42
C TRP A 77 35.81 10.44 -14.24
N SER A 78 35.36 9.38 -14.92
CA SER A 78 34.03 8.80 -14.69
C SER A 78 33.90 8.25 -13.26
N ILE A 79 34.83 7.42 -12.79
CA ILE A 79 34.78 6.81 -11.45
C ILE A 79 34.77 7.88 -10.35
N PHE A 80 35.60 8.92 -10.47
CA PHE A 80 35.71 9.93 -9.41
C PHE A 80 34.72 11.08 -9.55
N SER A 81 34.41 11.58 -10.75
CA SER A 81 33.52 12.73 -10.92
C SER A 81 32.03 12.38 -10.96
N VAL A 82 31.63 11.21 -11.51
CA VAL A 82 30.20 10.86 -11.61
C VAL A 82 29.50 10.79 -10.24
N PRO A 83 30.08 10.20 -9.17
CA PRO A 83 29.44 10.22 -7.85
C PRO A 83 29.17 11.62 -7.31
N TYR A 84 30.10 12.57 -7.50
CA TYR A 84 29.89 13.96 -7.09
C TYR A 84 28.86 14.67 -7.97
N ILE A 85 28.86 14.43 -9.28
CA ILE A 85 27.85 14.99 -10.20
C ILE A 85 26.45 14.47 -9.84
N LEU A 86 26.30 13.18 -9.54
CA LEU A 86 25.04 12.58 -9.08
C LEU A 86 24.61 13.13 -7.71
N LEU A 87 25.54 13.30 -6.77
CA LEU A 87 25.24 13.91 -5.47
C LEU A 87 24.78 15.35 -5.63
N VAL A 88 25.48 16.16 -6.42
CA VAL A 88 25.09 17.55 -6.74
C VAL A 88 23.73 17.58 -7.42
N LEU A 89 23.45 16.69 -8.38
CA LEU A 89 22.16 16.58 -9.04
C LEU A 89 21.02 16.26 -8.05
N VAL A 90 21.23 15.29 -7.15
CA VAL A 90 20.28 14.92 -6.10
C VAL A 90 20.02 16.08 -5.13
N LEU A 91 21.06 16.80 -4.72
CA LEU A 91 20.94 17.97 -3.84
C LEU A 91 20.20 19.12 -4.54
N VAL A 92 20.59 19.48 -5.77
CA VAL A 92 19.95 20.53 -6.58
C VAL A 92 18.48 20.19 -6.83
N ALA A 93 18.17 18.96 -7.26
CA ALA A 93 16.79 18.53 -7.46
C ALA A 93 15.98 18.56 -6.15
N GLY A 94 16.53 18.05 -5.05
CA GLY A 94 15.86 18.01 -3.75
C GLY A 94 15.69 19.36 -3.05
N ILE A 95 16.40 20.39 -3.50
CA ILE A 95 16.26 21.78 -3.03
C ILE A 95 15.33 22.58 -3.94
N PHE A 96 15.57 22.59 -5.26
CA PHE A 96 14.90 23.50 -6.20
C PHE A 96 13.70 22.88 -6.94
N PHE A 97 13.61 21.55 -7.02
CA PHE A 97 12.54 20.84 -7.72
C PHE A 97 11.89 19.72 -6.85
N PRO A 98 11.55 19.97 -5.57
CA PRO A 98 11.07 18.91 -4.69
C PRO A 98 9.63 18.47 -5.02
N SER A 99 9.38 17.16 -5.00
CA SER A 99 8.05 16.59 -5.24
C SER A 99 7.19 16.62 -3.97
N TYR A 100 5.90 16.98 -4.08
CA TYR A 100 4.91 16.87 -3.00
C TYR A 100 5.35 17.40 -1.62
N THR A 101 6.10 18.50 -1.61
CA THR A 101 6.56 19.21 -0.40
C THR A 101 5.84 20.55 -0.21
N THR A 102 5.71 21.33 -1.28
CA THR A 102 4.86 22.53 -1.33
C THR A 102 3.40 22.10 -1.38
N ARG A 103 2.73 22.08 -0.21
CA ARG A 103 1.31 21.75 -0.11
C ARG A 103 0.44 22.92 -0.60
N PRO A 104 -0.76 22.67 -1.17
CA PRO A 104 -1.72 23.72 -1.48
C PRO A 104 -2.13 24.53 -0.24
N ALA A 105 -2.68 25.73 -0.46
CA ALA A 105 -3.07 26.65 0.62
C ALA A 105 -4.05 26.01 1.62
N HIS A 106 -5.09 25.33 1.12
CA HIS A 106 -6.11 24.69 1.94
C HIS A 106 -5.58 23.50 2.78
N TYR A 107 -4.59 22.73 2.29
CA TYR A 107 -3.88 21.73 3.10
C TYR A 107 -3.14 22.40 4.28
N THR A 108 -2.55 23.57 4.04
CA THR A 108 -1.79 24.32 5.04
C THR A 108 -2.73 24.94 6.08
N GLU A 109 -3.85 25.51 5.64
CA GLU A 109 -4.91 26.03 6.51
C GLU A 109 -5.48 24.94 7.42
N LEU A 110 -5.85 23.78 6.86
CA LEU A 110 -6.36 22.65 7.65
C LEU A 110 -5.31 22.15 8.66
N ARG A 111 -4.03 22.09 8.29
CA ARG A 111 -2.94 21.74 9.22
C ARG A 111 -2.74 22.78 10.31
N GLN A 112 -2.82 24.07 9.99
CA GLN A 112 -2.76 25.15 10.99
C GLN A 112 -3.94 25.05 11.95
N ARG A 113 -5.17 24.85 11.46
CA ARG A 113 -6.37 24.63 12.28
C ARG A 113 -6.21 23.43 13.22
N ALA A 114 -5.70 22.31 12.70
CA ALA A 114 -5.45 21.08 13.48
C ALA A 114 -4.37 21.21 14.57
N LEU A 115 -3.45 22.17 14.43
CA LEU A 115 -2.35 22.43 15.38
C LEU A 115 -2.61 23.62 16.32
N LYS A 116 -3.58 24.49 16.01
CA LYS A 116 -3.81 25.75 16.75
C LYS A 116 -4.41 25.54 18.14
N THR A 117 -5.19 24.48 18.35
CA THR A 117 -5.88 24.19 19.61
C THR A 117 -5.74 22.70 19.97
N THR A 118 -6.07 22.37 21.21
CA THR A 118 -6.22 20.99 21.70
C THR A 118 -7.69 20.54 21.78
N THR A 119 -8.62 21.34 21.27
CA THR A 119 -10.04 21.02 21.27
C THR A 119 -10.32 19.86 20.30
N PRO A 120 -11.17 18.87 20.67
CA PRO A 120 -11.64 17.86 19.73
C PRO A 120 -12.34 18.48 18.51
N GLY A 121 -12.36 17.78 17.38
CA GLY A 121 -13.04 18.22 16.14
C GLY A 121 -12.30 19.29 15.34
N ARG A 122 -11.16 19.79 15.82
CA ARG A 122 -10.36 20.83 15.14
C ARG A 122 -9.93 20.47 13.70
N GLY A 123 -9.72 19.19 13.41
CA GLY A 123 -9.36 18.66 12.09
C GLY A 123 -10.56 18.34 11.18
N ASN A 124 -11.80 18.50 11.65
CA ASN A 124 -13.03 18.32 10.89
C ASN A 124 -13.73 19.69 10.70
N PRO A 125 -13.41 20.44 9.63
CA PRO A 125 -13.92 21.81 9.47
C PRO A 125 -15.45 21.89 9.27
N TYR A 126 -16.09 20.78 8.89
CA TYR A 126 -17.49 20.72 8.46
C TYR A 126 -18.39 19.89 9.39
N ASN A 127 -17.84 19.35 10.49
CA ASN A 127 -18.53 18.42 11.41
C ASN A 127 -19.15 17.19 10.70
N GLU A 128 -18.52 16.75 9.61
CA GLU A 128 -18.98 15.57 8.83
C GLU A 128 -18.85 14.30 9.67
N LYS A 129 -19.83 13.39 9.55
CA LYS A 129 -19.82 12.10 10.25
C LYS A 129 -18.95 11.10 9.51
N VAL A 130 -17.93 10.58 10.19
CA VAL A 130 -16.91 9.68 9.63
C VAL A 130 -17.04 8.28 10.24
N PHE A 131 -17.23 7.27 9.39
CA PHE A 131 -17.12 5.86 9.77
C PHE A 131 -15.70 5.38 9.47
N ILE A 132 -14.89 5.11 10.48
CA ILE A 132 -13.56 4.53 10.32
C ILE A 132 -13.70 3.02 10.35
N ALA A 133 -13.18 2.33 9.32
CA ALA A 133 -13.22 0.88 9.18
C ALA A 133 -11.80 0.32 9.09
N ALA A 134 -11.47 -0.67 9.92
CA ALA A 134 -10.20 -1.39 9.87
C ALA A 134 -10.45 -2.89 9.96
N ALA A 135 -9.96 -3.64 8.96
CA ALA A 135 -9.76 -5.08 9.06
C ALA A 135 -8.25 -5.27 9.22
N LEU A 136 -7.83 -5.74 10.38
CA LEU A 136 -6.41 -5.87 10.72
C LEU A 136 -5.93 -7.33 10.54
N SER A 137 -4.63 -7.52 10.71
CA SER A 137 -3.99 -8.82 10.91
C SER A 137 -2.80 -8.62 11.85
N GLU A 138 -3.11 -8.58 13.15
CA GLU A 138 -2.19 -8.17 14.21
C GLU A 138 -1.42 -9.35 14.84
N GLU A 139 -0.09 -9.22 14.93
CA GLU A 139 0.75 -10.12 15.74
C GLU A 139 1.00 -9.48 17.12
N LYS A 140 0.69 -10.20 18.21
CA LYS A 140 1.04 -9.86 19.61
C LYS A 140 0.61 -8.45 20.06
N GLY A 141 -0.49 -7.92 19.54
CA GLY A 141 -0.96 -6.58 19.92
C GLY A 141 -0.06 -5.41 19.51
N HIS A 142 0.88 -5.60 18.56
CA HIS A 142 1.87 -4.58 18.20
C HIS A 142 1.31 -3.32 17.49
N LEU A 143 0.19 -3.41 16.79
CA LEU A 143 -0.46 -2.30 16.09
C LEU A 143 -1.31 -1.46 17.07
N THR A 144 -2.24 -2.10 17.77
CA THR A 144 -3.26 -1.47 18.62
C THR A 144 -2.71 -0.95 19.94
N SER A 145 -1.65 -1.57 20.50
CA SER A 145 -0.85 -0.97 21.58
C SER A 145 0.21 0.02 21.06
N GLY A 146 0.57 -0.09 19.79
CA GLY A 146 1.69 0.62 19.16
C GLY A 146 1.34 1.92 18.45
N ALA A 147 2.10 2.22 17.40
CA ALA A 147 2.01 3.49 16.68
C ALA A 147 0.70 3.66 15.90
N TRP A 148 0.15 2.57 15.35
CA TRP A 148 -1.13 2.55 14.66
C TRP A 148 -2.27 2.96 15.60
N GLY A 149 -2.36 2.32 16.77
CA GLY A 149 -3.39 2.65 17.78
C GLY A 149 -3.30 4.09 18.28
N ARG A 150 -2.08 4.60 18.51
CA ARG A 150 -1.87 6.02 18.86
C ARG A 150 -2.31 6.97 17.75
N ALA A 151 -2.03 6.65 16.48
CA ALA A 151 -2.43 7.46 15.34
C ALA A 151 -3.96 7.47 15.16
N VAL A 152 -4.64 6.34 15.34
CA VAL A 152 -6.10 6.25 15.28
C VAL A 152 -6.76 7.05 16.41
N LEU A 153 -6.29 6.94 17.66
CA LEU A 153 -6.85 7.72 18.77
C LEU A 153 -6.66 9.24 18.58
N HIS A 154 -5.51 9.66 18.04
CA HIS A 154 -5.28 11.06 17.69
C HIS A 154 -6.14 11.52 16.50
N LEU A 155 -6.40 10.65 15.52
CA LEU A 155 -7.34 10.93 14.44
C LEU A 155 -8.78 11.10 14.95
N VAL A 156 -9.23 10.26 15.88
CA VAL A 156 -10.57 10.40 16.52
C VAL A 156 -10.69 11.76 17.21
N ASP A 157 -9.68 12.18 17.97
CA ASP A 157 -9.62 13.50 18.60
C ASP A 157 -9.63 14.64 17.56
N LEU A 158 -8.84 14.55 16.49
CA LEU A 158 -8.85 15.52 15.39
C LEU A 158 -10.22 15.63 14.71
N LEU A 159 -10.93 14.52 14.51
CA LEU A 159 -12.24 14.48 13.84
C LEU A 159 -13.41 14.88 14.75
N GLY A 160 -13.22 14.81 16.07
CA GLY A 160 -14.28 14.98 17.07
C GLY A 160 -14.89 13.62 17.41
N PRO A 161 -14.75 13.09 18.63
CA PRO A 161 -15.28 11.77 19.01
C PRO A 161 -16.79 11.62 18.79
N GLU A 162 -17.54 12.72 18.84
CA GLU A 162 -18.97 12.80 18.55
C GLU A 162 -19.32 12.71 17.05
N ASN A 163 -18.32 12.85 16.17
CA ASN A 163 -18.45 12.74 14.71
C ASN A 163 -17.92 11.42 14.17
N VAL A 164 -17.28 10.59 15.01
CA VAL A 164 -16.63 9.35 14.58
C VAL A 164 -17.40 8.12 15.05
N TYR A 165 -17.49 7.13 14.17
CA TYR A 165 -17.68 5.74 14.57
C TYR A 165 -16.46 4.92 14.19
N LEU A 166 -15.88 4.15 15.13
CA LEU A 166 -14.72 3.29 14.87
C LEU A 166 -15.15 1.82 14.81
N SER A 167 -15.01 1.20 13.65
CA SER A 167 -15.22 -0.22 13.41
C SER A 167 -13.87 -0.89 13.16
N LEU A 168 -13.44 -1.75 14.09
CA LEU A 168 -12.22 -2.56 13.98
C LEU A 168 -12.64 -4.02 14.05
N TYR A 169 -12.23 -4.79 13.05
CA TYR A 169 -12.42 -6.24 12.97
C TYR A 169 -11.06 -6.93 12.84
N GLU A 170 -10.92 -8.07 13.51
CA GLU A 170 -9.71 -8.90 13.50
C GLU A 170 -10.13 -10.37 13.73
N ASP A 171 -9.61 -11.30 12.92
CA ASP A 171 -9.98 -12.72 12.99
C ASP A 171 -8.86 -13.59 13.61
N ASN A 172 -9.25 -14.68 14.26
CA ASN A 172 -8.34 -15.77 14.69
C ASN A 172 -7.17 -15.31 15.60
N THR A 173 -7.44 -14.31 16.44
CA THR A 173 -6.45 -13.61 17.29
C THR A 173 -5.76 -14.47 18.35
N ASP A 174 -4.48 -14.20 18.56
CA ASP A 174 -3.72 -14.69 19.72
C ASP A 174 -4.14 -13.99 21.04
N ALA A 175 -3.73 -14.56 22.17
CA ALA A 175 -4.13 -14.07 23.50
C ALA A 175 -3.59 -12.66 23.86
N GLU A 176 -2.40 -12.30 23.38
CA GLU A 176 -1.80 -10.98 23.58
C GLU A 176 -2.55 -9.92 22.74
N THR A 177 -2.92 -10.28 21.51
CA THR A 177 -3.78 -9.47 20.63
C THR A 177 -5.19 -9.28 21.20
N LYS A 178 -5.83 -10.32 21.74
CA LYS A 178 -7.14 -10.21 22.44
C LYS A 178 -7.07 -9.23 23.63
N LEU A 179 -5.97 -9.22 24.38
CA LEU A 179 -5.72 -8.26 25.47
C LEU A 179 -5.48 -6.84 24.95
N SER A 180 -4.66 -6.68 23.90
CA SER A 180 -4.36 -5.38 23.28
C SER A 180 -5.61 -4.70 22.73
N LEU A 181 -6.45 -5.43 21.99
CA LEU A 181 -7.74 -4.95 21.48
C LEU A 181 -8.70 -4.52 22.61
N THR A 182 -8.68 -5.23 23.74
CA THR A 182 -9.50 -4.89 24.92
C THR A 182 -9.04 -3.58 25.58
N GLU A 183 -7.72 -3.40 25.73
CA GLU A 183 -7.13 -2.16 26.28
C GLU A 183 -7.25 -0.98 25.30
N PHE A 184 -7.17 -1.23 23.99
CA PHE A 184 -7.44 -0.24 22.96
C PHE A 184 -8.90 0.22 22.96
N ARG A 185 -9.85 -0.71 23.13
CA ARG A 185 -11.28 -0.40 23.33
C ARG A 185 -11.49 0.49 24.57
N ARG A 186 -10.78 0.24 25.68
CA ARG A 186 -10.85 1.07 26.89
C ARG A 186 -10.31 2.50 26.70
N LYS A 187 -9.37 2.69 25.77
CA LYS A 187 -8.80 4.01 25.41
C LYS A 187 -9.62 4.77 24.36
N THR A 188 -10.52 4.08 23.65
CA THR A 188 -11.33 4.66 22.59
C THR A 188 -12.44 5.53 23.19
N ASN A 189 -12.48 6.80 22.80
CA ASN A 189 -13.40 7.82 23.34
C ASN A 189 -14.57 8.18 22.40
N CYS A 190 -14.70 7.49 21.26
CA CYS A 190 -15.83 7.61 20.33
C CYS A 190 -16.73 6.36 20.40
N ASN A 191 -17.86 6.39 19.68
CA ASN A 191 -18.72 5.21 19.52
C ASN A 191 -17.99 4.17 18.66
N ALA A 192 -17.91 2.91 19.10
CA ALA A 192 -17.05 1.92 18.44
C ALA A 192 -17.55 0.48 18.56
N SER A 193 -17.24 -0.31 17.53
CA SER A 193 -17.24 -1.77 17.52
C SER A 193 -15.83 -2.26 17.26
N ILE A 194 -15.15 -2.76 18.30
CA ILE A 194 -13.83 -3.38 18.19
C ILE A 194 -14.05 -4.87 18.42
N VAL A 195 -14.22 -5.63 17.35
CA VAL A 195 -14.63 -7.04 17.36
C VAL A 195 -13.43 -7.93 17.05
N TYR A 196 -13.28 -8.99 17.83
CA TYR A 196 -12.42 -10.12 17.49
C TYR A 196 -13.24 -11.40 17.62
N GLU A 197 -13.02 -12.35 16.71
CA GLU A 197 -13.70 -13.65 16.70
C GLU A 197 -12.78 -14.74 16.16
N ASP A 198 -13.12 -16.00 16.46
CA ASP A 198 -12.45 -17.16 15.88
C ASP A 198 -13.26 -17.54 14.62
N LEU A 199 -12.83 -17.05 13.45
CA LEU A 199 -13.58 -17.13 12.18
C LEU A 199 -13.44 -18.51 11.54
N ASP A 200 -14.58 -19.21 11.37
CA ASP A 200 -14.60 -20.51 10.70
C ASP A 200 -14.36 -20.37 9.18
N LEU A 201 -13.10 -20.53 8.79
CA LEU A 201 -12.61 -20.52 7.41
C LEU A 201 -13.22 -21.62 6.51
N SER A 202 -13.90 -22.62 7.08
CA SER A 202 -14.62 -23.63 6.30
C SER A 202 -15.93 -23.10 5.72
N THR A 203 -16.53 -22.07 6.34
CA THR A 203 -17.77 -21.42 5.87
C THR A 203 -17.55 -20.45 4.72
N LEU A 204 -16.31 -20.01 4.50
CA LEU A 204 -15.95 -19.04 3.47
C LEU A 204 -15.92 -19.67 2.08
N PRO A 205 -16.13 -18.90 0.99
CA PRO A 205 -16.09 -19.45 -0.36
C PRO A 205 -14.75 -20.10 -0.71
N ARG A 206 -14.80 -21.41 -0.99
CA ARG A 206 -13.63 -22.23 -1.32
C ARG A 206 -13.68 -22.65 -2.78
N ILE A 207 -12.52 -22.94 -3.35
CA ILE A 207 -12.40 -23.53 -4.67
C ILE A 207 -11.87 -24.95 -4.56
N THR A 208 -12.60 -25.90 -5.13
CA THR A 208 -12.13 -27.28 -5.27
C THR A 208 -11.13 -27.33 -6.41
N LEU A 209 -9.86 -27.50 -6.06
CA LEU A 209 -8.82 -27.85 -7.02
C LEU A 209 -9.14 -29.24 -7.59
N PRO A 210 -8.82 -29.52 -8.84
CA PRO A 210 -9.18 -30.80 -9.46
C PRO A 210 -8.41 -32.03 -8.94
N THR A 211 -7.45 -31.85 -8.03
CA THR A 211 -6.93 -32.91 -7.14
C THR A 211 -7.96 -33.41 -6.12
N GLY A 212 -9.11 -32.74 -6.01
CA GLY A 212 -10.07 -32.90 -4.91
C GLY A 212 -9.75 -32.03 -3.69
N GLU A 213 -8.56 -31.42 -3.61
CA GLU A 213 -8.21 -30.51 -2.53
C GLU A 213 -9.05 -29.23 -2.63
N THR A 214 -9.72 -28.85 -1.55
CA THR A 214 -10.54 -27.63 -1.53
C THR A 214 -9.84 -26.52 -0.75
N ARG A 215 -9.48 -25.42 -1.43
CA ARG A 215 -8.67 -24.30 -0.92
C ARG A 215 -9.47 -23.02 -0.79
N LEU A 216 -9.22 -22.25 0.26
CA LEU A 216 -9.83 -20.92 0.43
C LEU A 216 -9.20 -19.89 -0.53
N LYS A 217 -10.02 -19.22 -1.37
CA LYS A 217 -9.55 -18.10 -2.21
C LYS A 217 -9.18 -16.91 -1.32
N ARG A 218 -7.97 -16.37 -1.48
CA ARG A 218 -7.45 -15.25 -0.69
C ARG A 218 -8.32 -14.00 -0.82
N ILE A 219 -8.81 -13.70 -2.02
CA ILE A 219 -9.62 -12.49 -2.25
C ILE A 219 -11.02 -12.65 -1.65
N ALA A 220 -11.58 -13.87 -1.61
CA ALA A 220 -12.84 -14.14 -0.90
C ALA A 220 -12.70 -13.88 0.60
N PHE A 221 -11.61 -14.35 1.21
CA PHE A 221 -11.26 -14.04 2.60
C PHE A 221 -11.09 -12.53 2.85
N LEU A 222 -10.31 -11.83 2.02
CA LEU A 222 -10.09 -10.38 2.17
C LEU A 222 -11.39 -9.56 1.99
N ALA A 223 -12.26 -9.96 1.07
CA ALA A 223 -13.57 -9.33 0.88
C ALA A 223 -14.47 -9.53 2.12
N GLU A 224 -14.50 -10.74 2.68
CA GLU A 224 -15.26 -11.07 3.89
C GLU A 224 -14.84 -10.20 5.08
N VAL A 225 -13.55 -10.20 5.45
CA VAL A 225 -13.08 -9.46 6.65
C VAL A 225 -13.27 -7.95 6.52
N ARG A 226 -13.16 -7.39 5.29
CA ARG A 226 -13.48 -5.98 5.02
C ARG A 226 -14.97 -5.66 5.08
N ASN A 227 -15.83 -6.62 4.72
CA ASN A 227 -17.27 -6.50 4.89
C ASN A 227 -17.66 -6.58 6.37
N ARG A 228 -17.06 -7.48 7.16
CA ARG A 228 -17.27 -7.55 8.63
C ARG A 228 -16.82 -6.27 9.34
N ALA A 229 -15.70 -5.67 8.90
CA ALA A 229 -15.30 -4.33 9.35
C ALA A 229 -16.29 -3.22 8.94
N LEU A 230 -17.10 -3.41 7.90
CA LEU A 230 -18.11 -2.45 7.43
C LEU A 230 -19.48 -2.63 8.10
N ASP A 231 -19.88 -3.87 8.40
CA ASP A 231 -21.24 -4.26 8.81
C ASP A 231 -21.90 -3.36 9.89
N PRO A 232 -21.18 -2.80 10.89
CA PRO A 232 -21.79 -1.86 11.84
C PRO A 232 -22.42 -0.60 11.20
N ILE A 233 -22.05 -0.24 9.97
CA ILE A 233 -22.63 0.91 9.25
C ILE A 233 -24.15 0.77 9.04
N ASP A 234 -24.64 -0.46 8.82
CA ASP A 234 -26.06 -0.74 8.54
C ASP A 234 -26.93 -0.76 9.81
N SER A 235 -26.32 -0.97 10.98
CA SER A 235 -27.03 -1.21 12.24
C SER A 235 -27.02 -0.02 13.20
N ASN A 236 -26.03 0.88 13.07
CA ASN A 236 -25.88 2.05 13.93
C ASN A 236 -27.04 3.07 13.75
N GLY A 237 -27.64 3.11 12.55
CA GLY A 237 -28.75 4.02 12.22
C GLY A 237 -28.32 5.49 12.02
N VAL A 238 -27.02 5.76 12.05
CA VAL A 238 -26.40 7.07 11.79
C VAL A 238 -26.19 7.23 10.28
N LYS A 239 -26.53 8.41 9.74
CA LYS A 239 -26.08 8.80 8.39
C LYS A 239 -24.64 9.28 8.47
N PHE A 240 -23.73 8.52 7.88
CA PHE A 240 -22.35 8.94 7.66
C PHE A 240 -22.21 9.72 6.36
N ASP A 241 -21.27 10.67 6.34
CA ASP A 241 -20.89 11.46 5.18
C ASP A 241 -19.66 10.83 4.49
N LYS A 242 -18.68 10.39 5.28
CA LYS A 242 -17.43 9.77 4.82
C LYS A 242 -17.22 8.40 5.47
N ILE A 243 -16.62 7.47 4.73
CA ILE A 243 -15.96 6.28 5.28
C ILE A 243 -14.46 6.47 5.14
N LEU A 244 -13.68 6.06 6.13
CA LEU A 244 -12.22 5.96 6.05
C LEU A 244 -11.80 4.51 6.34
N TYR A 245 -11.32 3.81 5.32
CA TYR A 245 -10.67 2.53 5.50
C TYR A 245 -9.20 2.70 5.88
N LEU A 246 -8.76 1.93 6.88
CA LEU A 246 -7.37 1.84 7.34
C LEU A 246 -6.91 0.37 7.30
N ASN A 247 -5.81 0.11 6.62
CA ASN A 247 -5.00 -1.09 6.81
C ASN A 247 -4.07 -0.92 8.04
N ASP A 248 -3.20 -1.90 8.26
CA ASP A 248 -2.07 -1.99 9.19
C ASP A 248 -0.92 -0.97 8.95
N VAL A 249 -1.22 0.22 8.41
CA VAL A 249 -0.22 1.24 8.04
C VAL A 249 -0.04 2.33 9.11
N ILE A 250 1.19 2.83 9.25
CA ILE A 250 1.52 4.01 10.06
C ILE A 250 1.32 5.28 9.20
N PHE A 251 0.67 6.30 9.76
CA PHE A 251 0.30 7.55 9.08
C PHE A 251 0.39 8.79 10.01
N ASP A 252 0.47 10.00 9.43
CA ASP A 252 0.24 11.27 10.17
C ASP A 252 -1.29 11.51 10.26
N PRO A 253 -1.89 11.58 11.46
CA PRO A 253 -3.33 11.83 11.62
C PRO A 253 -3.84 13.12 10.96
N ILE A 254 -2.97 14.13 10.78
CA ILE A 254 -3.31 15.36 10.04
C ILE A 254 -3.32 15.11 8.52
N GLU A 255 -2.49 14.21 8.00
CA GLU A 255 -2.57 13.82 6.59
C GLU A 255 -3.82 12.97 6.31
N ALA A 256 -4.31 12.21 7.30
CA ALA A 256 -5.61 11.54 7.21
C ALA A 256 -6.81 12.51 7.16
N THR A 257 -6.82 13.61 7.94
CA THR A 257 -7.86 14.64 7.79
C THR A 257 -7.74 15.41 6.47
N GLN A 258 -6.52 15.57 5.95
CA GLN A 258 -6.31 16.12 4.59
C GLN A 258 -6.84 15.17 3.51
N LEU A 259 -6.69 13.85 3.64
CA LEU A 259 -7.31 12.91 2.70
C LEU A 259 -8.84 13.08 2.66
N LEU A 260 -9.46 13.18 3.83
CA LEU A 260 -10.91 13.32 4.00
C LEU A 260 -11.48 14.66 3.49
N PHE A 261 -10.81 15.78 3.80
CA PHE A 261 -11.41 17.12 3.66
C PHE A 261 -10.62 18.09 2.75
N ALA A 262 -9.43 17.72 2.28
CA ALA A 262 -8.60 18.56 1.42
C ALA A 262 -8.39 18.02 -0.01
N THR A 263 -8.62 16.73 -0.27
CA THR A 263 -8.45 16.14 -1.61
C THR A 263 -9.52 16.65 -2.59
N ASN A 264 -9.10 17.16 -3.75
CA ASN A 264 -10.00 17.60 -4.84
C ASN A 264 -11.10 18.56 -4.37
N ILE A 265 -10.71 19.68 -3.75
CA ILE A 265 -11.67 20.70 -3.30
C ILE A 265 -12.41 21.33 -4.50
N ASP A 266 -13.74 21.41 -4.37
CA ASP A 266 -14.63 22.09 -5.32
C ASP A 266 -14.74 23.61 -5.07
N SER A 267 -15.56 24.29 -5.89
CA SER A 267 -15.81 25.73 -5.76
C SER A 267 -16.53 26.15 -4.48
N THR A 268 -17.04 25.20 -3.67
CA THR A 268 -17.64 25.46 -2.36
C THR A 268 -16.65 25.32 -1.20
N GLY A 269 -15.40 24.92 -1.48
CA GLY A 269 -14.37 24.66 -0.47
C GLY A 269 -14.41 23.23 0.10
N ARG A 270 -15.23 22.33 -0.45
CA ARG A 270 -15.42 20.97 0.05
C ARG A 270 -14.72 19.93 -0.82
N ALA A 271 -14.19 18.89 -0.19
CA ALA A 271 -13.55 17.77 -0.88
C ALA A 271 -14.58 16.95 -1.69
N ASN A 272 -14.44 16.98 -3.01
CA ASN A 272 -15.36 16.39 -3.97
C ASN A 272 -14.71 15.16 -4.64
N TYR A 273 -14.98 13.98 -4.10
CA TYR A 273 -14.53 12.71 -4.65
C TYR A 273 -15.55 11.62 -4.35
N ALA A 274 -15.58 10.56 -5.14
CA ALA A 274 -16.27 9.32 -4.79
C ALA A 274 -15.39 8.45 -3.89
N ALA A 275 -14.10 8.34 -4.24
CA ALA A 275 -13.05 7.78 -3.41
C ALA A 275 -11.74 8.58 -3.53
N ALA A 276 -10.95 8.61 -2.45
CA ALA A 276 -9.64 9.23 -2.40
C ALA A 276 -8.68 8.35 -1.59
N CYS A 277 -7.54 7.97 -2.15
CA CYS A 277 -6.57 7.08 -1.51
C CYS A 277 -5.23 7.76 -1.22
N ALA A 278 -4.59 7.37 -0.12
CA ALA A 278 -3.19 7.68 0.15
C ALA A 278 -2.24 6.91 -0.78
N VAL A 279 -0.93 7.17 -0.68
CA VAL A 279 0.12 6.35 -1.32
C VAL A 279 0.90 5.59 -0.25
N ASP A 280 0.96 4.27 -0.36
CA ASP A 280 1.66 3.41 0.60
C ASP A 280 3.07 3.01 0.17
N PHE A 281 3.94 2.83 1.17
CA PHE A 281 5.34 2.50 0.96
C PHE A 281 5.77 1.36 1.87
N ILE A 282 6.29 0.29 1.27
CA ILE A 282 6.93 -0.84 1.99
C ILE A 282 8.43 -0.59 2.22
N MET A 283 9.01 0.40 1.54
CA MET A 283 10.33 0.97 1.81
C MET A 283 10.40 2.37 1.17
N PRO A 284 11.33 3.26 1.55
CA PRO A 284 11.21 4.71 1.32
C PRO A 284 11.04 5.23 -0.12
N PHE A 285 11.30 4.41 -1.14
CA PHE A 285 11.09 4.75 -2.56
C PHE A 285 10.11 3.81 -3.28
N LYS A 286 9.65 2.72 -2.63
CA LYS A 286 8.90 1.63 -3.26
C LYS A 286 7.42 1.70 -2.87
N PHE A 287 6.60 2.14 -3.82
CA PHE A 287 5.15 2.04 -3.78
C PHE A 287 4.72 0.57 -3.70
N TYR A 288 3.78 0.27 -2.80
CA TYR A 288 3.40 -1.11 -2.47
C TYR A 288 2.16 -1.58 -3.25
N ASP A 289 1.05 -0.87 -3.16
CA ASP A 289 -0.27 -1.31 -3.64
C ASP A 289 -0.45 -1.23 -5.17
N ARG A 290 0.34 -2.01 -5.89
CA ARG A 290 0.20 -2.19 -7.34
C ARG A 290 -0.95 -3.12 -7.73
N PHE A 291 -1.46 -3.93 -6.79
CA PHE A 291 -2.51 -4.90 -7.11
C PHE A 291 -3.89 -4.24 -7.18
N ALA A 292 -4.23 -3.35 -6.24
CA ALA A 292 -5.50 -2.61 -6.31
C ALA A 292 -5.43 -1.34 -7.17
N THR A 293 -4.24 -0.76 -7.39
CA THR A 293 -4.10 0.51 -8.12
C THR A 293 -4.04 0.36 -9.64
N ARG A 294 -4.87 1.13 -10.36
CA ARG A 294 -4.95 1.20 -11.84
C ARG A 294 -4.99 2.65 -12.30
N ASP A 295 -4.28 2.99 -13.36
CA ASP A 295 -4.32 4.36 -13.91
C ASP A 295 -5.69 4.68 -14.55
N LEU A 296 -5.88 5.90 -15.05
CA LEU A 296 -7.15 6.34 -15.64
C LEU A 296 -7.58 5.51 -16.87
N ASP A 297 -6.64 4.85 -17.55
CA ASP A 297 -6.90 3.97 -18.69
C ASP A 297 -7.12 2.50 -18.27
N GLY A 298 -7.14 2.24 -16.96
CA GLY A 298 -7.28 0.90 -16.38
C GLY A 298 -6.00 0.07 -16.47
N LEU A 299 -4.86 0.68 -16.80
CA LEU A 299 -3.59 -0.03 -16.92
C LEU A 299 -2.97 -0.27 -15.55
N VAL A 300 -2.20 -1.35 -15.43
CA VAL A 300 -1.36 -1.58 -14.26
C VAL A 300 -0.30 -0.48 -14.14
N THR A 301 0.07 -0.15 -12.90
CA THR A 301 1.21 0.74 -12.65
C THR A 301 2.50 0.22 -13.31
N GLY A 302 3.41 1.13 -13.67
CA GLY A 302 4.75 0.77 -14.10
C GLY A 302 5.62 0.32 -12.92
N LEU A 303 6.93 0.53 -13.01
CA LEU A 303 7.85 0.20 -11.91
C LEU A 303 7.45 0.90 -10.59
N PRO A 304 7.69 0.25 -9.43
CA PRO A 304 7.15 0.65 -8.13
C PRO A 304 7.81 1.91 -7.51
N PHE A 305 8.36 2.82 -8.30
CA PHE A 305 8.94 4.08 -7.82
C PHE A 305 8.42 5.26 -8.65
N PHE A 306 8.60 6.49 -8.16
CA PHE A 306 8.04 7.70 -8.78
C PHE A 306 8.36 7.78 -10.29
N PRO A 307 7.39 8.10 -11.18
CA PRO A 307 6.01 8.55 -10.93
C PRO A 307 4.95 7.42 -10.79
N TRP A 308 5.36 6.17 -10.55
CA TRP A 308 4.54 4.96 -10.38
C TRP A 308 3.77 4.51 -11.63
N PHE A 309 3.06 5.42 -12.31
CA PHE A 309 2.31 5.13 -13.54
C PHE A 309 3.21 5.14 -14.78
N SER A 310 2.90 4.28 -15.75
CA SER A 310 3.62 4.21 -17.03
C SER A 310 3.23 5.38 -17.95
N SER A 311 3.97 5.56 -19.06
CA SER A 311 3.66 6.54 -20.10
C SER A 311 2.70 6.01 -21.19
N ALA A 312 2.19 4.78 -21.05
CA ALA A 312 1.28 4.17 -22.00
C ALA A 312 -0.16 4.71 -21.88
N GLY A 313 -1.02 4.33 -22.83
CA GLY A 313 -2.38 4.84 -22.93
C GLY A 313 -2.40 6.35 -23.20
N THR A 314 -3.29 7.06 -22.52
CA THR A 314 -3.28 8.53 -22.44
C THR A 314 -2.16 9.04 -21.53
N GLY A 315 -1.66 8.21 -20.61
CA GLY A 315 -0.66 8.58 -19.61
C GLY A 315 -1.13 9.67 -18.64
N THR A 316 -2.45 9.85 -18.48
CA THR A 316 -3.04 10.98 -17.73
C THR A 316 -2.60 10.97 -16.27
N SER A 317 -2.76 9.85 -15.55
CA SER A 317 -2.35 9.72 -14.14
C SER A 317 -0.86 10.03 -13.94
N ARG A 318 0.01 9.56 -14.87
CA ARG A 318 1.45 9.87 -14.83
C ARG A 318 1.73 11.36 -15.00
N LYS A 319 1.06 12.02 -15.97
CA LYS A 319 1.19 13.47 -16.20
C LYS A 319 0.76 14.26 -14.96
N GLU A 320 -0.30 13.84 -14.30
CA GLU A 320 -0.82 14.47 -13.08
C GLU A 320 0.09 14.27 -11.85
N VAL A 321 0.68 13.08 -11.67
CA VAL A 321 1.73 12.84 -10.65
C VAL A 321 2.93 13.76 -10.88
N ILE A 322 3.39 13.91 -12.13
CA ILE A 322 4.52 14.79 -12.46
C ILE A 322 4.12 16.27 -12.34
N ALA A 323 2.87 16.64 -12.61
CA ALA A 323 2.37 17.99 -12.40
C ALA A 323 2.23 18.38 -10.91
N GLY A 324 2.30 17.41 -9.99
CA GLY A 324 2.19 17.67 -8.54
C GLY A 324 0.74 17.82 -8.06
N LYS A 325 -0.25 17.28 -8.78
CA LYS A 325 -1.66 17.34 -8.38
C LYS A 325 -1.91 16.55 -7.09
N ASP A 326 -2.75 17.11 -6.22
CA ASP A 326 -3.32 16.46 -5.03
C ASP A 326 -4.41 15.45 -5.38
N ALA A 327 -5.08 15.65 -6.52
CA ALA A 327 -6.12 14.79 -7.05
C ALA A 327 -5.65 14.16 -8.38
N VAL A 328 -4.87 13.07 -8.31
CA VAL A 328 -4.45 12.30 -9.50
C VAL A 328 -5.57 11.34 -9.87
N GLN A 329 -6.14 11.49 -11.06
CA GLN A 329 -7.23 10.66 -11.55
C GLN A 329 -6.75 9.22 -11.80
N VAL A 330 -7.49 8.25 -11.28
CA VAL A 330 -7.19 6.81 -11.39
C VAL A 330 -8.49 6.01 -11.58
N ARG A 331 -8.40 4.76 -12.06
CA ARG A 331 -9.55 3.84 -12.07
C ARG A 331 -9.79 3.19 -10.72
N SER A 332 -8.73 3.00 -9.95
CA SER A 332 -8.80 2.42 -8.61
C SER A 332 -7.50 2.69 -7.86
N CYS A 333 -7.59 2.69 -6.53
CA CYS A 333 -6.47 2.73 -5.61
C CYS A 333 -6.92 2.17 -4.25
N TRP A 334 -5.96 1.81 -3.39
CA TRP A 334 -6.23 1.54 -1.98
C TRP A 334 -5.16 2.16 -1.06
N GLY A 335 -3.88 1.94 -1.38
CA GLY A 335 -2.76 2.69 -0.81
C GLY A 335 -2.71 2.75 0.72
N GLY A 336 -3.14 1.68 1.40
CA GLY A 336 -3.17 1.54 2.87
C GLY A 336 -4.23 2.36 3.61
N MET A 337 -4.70 3.47 3.04
CA MET A 337 -5.72 4.35 3.62
C MET A 337 -6.58 4.96 2.51
N THR A 338 -7.89 4.68 2.53
CA THR A 338 -8.84 5.16 1.51
C THR A 338 -10.09 5.78 2.13
N ALA A 339 -10.43 6.99 1.69
CA ALA A 339 -11.69 7.65 2.02
C ALA A 339 -12.73 7.43 0.91
N PHE A 340 -14.00 7.24 1.29
CA PHE A 340 -15.14 7.12 0.37
C PHE A 340 -16.28 8.08 0.75
N GLU A 341 -17.11 8.45 -0.23
CA GLU A 341 -18.46 8.95 0.03
C GLU A 341 -19.33 7.84 0.65
N ALA A 342 -19.74 8.02 1.91
CA ALA A 342 -20.44 6.97 2.64
C ALA A 342 -21.84 6.66 2.07
N LYS A 343 -22.44 7.57 1.30
CA LYS A 343 -23.79 7.41 0.72
C LYS A 343 -23.92 6.19 -0.20
N TRP A 344 -22.81 5.71 -0.79
CA TRP A 344 -22.80 4.53 -1.66
C TRP A 344 -22.76 3.20 -0.88
N PHE A 345 -22.48 3.24 0.42
CA PHE A 345 -22.28 2.07 1.28
C PHE A 345 -23.39 1.90 2.33
N GLN A 346 -24.37 2.80 2.35
CA GLN A 346 -25.51 2.82 3.27
C GLN A 346 -26.83 2.62 2.51
N ASP A 347 -27.79 1.94 3.12
CA ASP A 347 -29.18 1.93 2.64
C ASP A 347 -29.91 3.19 3.14
N PRO A 348 -30.40 4.09 2.25
CA PRO A 348 -31.16 5.27 2.65
C PRO A 348 -32.40 4.95 3.50
N ALA A 349 -33.02 3.77 3.34
CA ALA A 349 -34.20 3.34 4.09
C ALA A 349 -33.89 2.77 5.50
N ALA A 350 -32.62 2.49 5.79
CA ALA A 350 -32.14 2.05 7.10
C ALA A 350 -31.71 3.22 8.02
N ILE A 351 -31.42 4.38 7.45
CA ILE A 351 -31.03 5.58 8.21
C ILE A 351 -32.14 5.96 9.22
N GLY A 352 -31.76 6.22 10.47
CA GLY A 352 -32.69 6.50 11.56
C GLY A 352 -33.41 5.28 12.16
N ARG A 353 -33.26 4.08 11.59
CA ARG A 353 -33.81 2.83 12.12
C ARG A 353 -32.69 1.96 12.70
N LYS A 354 -32.57 1.92 14.03
CA LYS A 354 -31.70 0.93 14.69
C LYS A 354 -32.28 -0.47 14.51
N ARG A 355 -31.76 -1.24 13.54
CA ARG A 355 -32.02 -2.68 13.47
C ARG A 355 -31.40 -3.34 14.69
N LYS A 356 -32.15 -4.21 15.38
CA LYS A 356 -31.51 -5.22 16.24
C LYS A 356 -30.57 -6.04 15.35
N PRO A 357 -29.38 -6.46 15.85
CA PRO A 357 -28.56 -7.41 15.12
C PRO A 357 -29.43 -8.64 14.82
N ALA A 358 -29.57 -8.97 13.54
CA ALA A 358 -30.22 -10.21 13.16
C ALA A 358 -29.28 -11.36 13.56
N ASN A 359 -29.83 -12.44 14.10
CA ASN A 359 -29.06 -13.66 14.29
C ASN A 359 -28.40 -14.02 12.96
N VAL A 360 -27.12 -14.39 13.00
CA VAL A 360 -26.33 -14.70 11.80
C VAL A 360 -26.83 -16.00 11.18
N SER A 361 -27.83 -15.90 10.30
CA SER A 361 -28.17 -16.95 9.36
C SER A 361 -27.15 -16.90 8.22
N THR A 362 -26.26 -17.89 8.22
CA THR A 362 -25.22 -18.15 7.21
C THR A 362 -25.83 -18.67 5.91
N ASP A 363 -26.76 -17.92 5.32
CA ASP A 363 -27.28 -18.20 3.99
C ASP A 363 -26.43 -17.47 2.95
N ALA A 364 -25.99 -18.25 1.95
CA ALA A 364 -25.06 -17.82 0.92
C ALA A 364 -25.55 -16.57 0.19
N ALA A 365 -24.58 -15.70 -0.14
CA ALA A 365 -24.75 -14.60 -1.07
C ALA A 365 -25.90 -13.62 -0.75
N ARG A 366 -25.58 -12.51 -0.07
CA ARG A 366 -26.37 -11.25 -0.14
C ARG A 366 -26.22 -10.60 -1.53
N ILE A 367 -26.48 -11.36 -2.61
CA ILE A 367 -26.82 -10.80 -3.93
C ILE A 367 -28.17 -10.12 -3.74
N SER A 368 -28.11 -8.83 -3.41
CA SER A 368 -29.32 -8.01 -3.35
C SER A 368 -29.96 -7.99 -4.75
N PRO A 369 -31.29 -8.19 -4.87
CA PRO A 369 -31.96 -8.46 -6.16
C PRO A 369 -31.96 -7.30 -7.16
N ASN A 370 -31.30 -6.18 -6.85
CA ASN A 370 -30.93 -5.16 -7.82
C ASN A 370 -29.56 -4.55 -7.45
N PRO A 371 -28.47 -4.89 -8.18
CA PRO A 371 -27.13 -4.35 -7.95
C PRO A 371 -27.03 -2.82 -8.02
N GLN A 372 -27.96 -2.14 -8.70
CA GLN A 372 -27.97 -0.67 -8.80
C GLN A 372 -28.37 0.02 -7.48
N VAL A 373 -29.18 -0.65 -6.65
CA VAL A 373 -29.81 -0.07 -5.45
C VAL A 373 -29.16 -0.57 -4.15
N ALA A 374 -28.54 -1.75 -4.19
CA ALA A 374 -27.85 -2.36 -3.05
C ALA A 374 -26.67 -1.51 -2.54
N PRO A 375 -26.46 -1.36 -1.22
CA PRO A 375 -25.22 -0.78 -0.67
C PRO A 375 -23.96 -1.51 -1.17
N LEU A 376 -22.91 -0.75 -1.52
CA LEU A 376 -21.65 -1.32 -2.00
C LEU A 376 -20.97 -2.17 -0.93
N ARG A 377 -20.50 -3.36 -1.31
CA ARG A 377 -19.78 -4.32 -0.47
C ARG A 377 -18.63 -4.92 -1.26
N PHE A 378 -17.57 -5.34 -0.56
CA PHE A 378 -16.43 -5.98 -1.19
C PHE A 378 -16.85 -7.33 -1.76
N ARG A 379 -16.39 -7.62 -2.99
CA ARG A 379 -16.60 -8.89 -3.69
C ARG A 379 -15.28 -9.43 -4.25
N TYR A 380 -15.32 -10.65 -4.74
CA TYR A 380 -14.19 -11.38 -5.31
C TYR A 380 -14.63 -12.08 -6.60
N GLU A 381 -13.66 -12.46 -7.44
CA GLU A 381 -13.92 -13.19 -8.69
C GLU A 381 -14.19 -14.67 -8.40
N THR A 382 -15.25 -15.25 -8.98
CA THR A 382 -15.56 -16.69 -8.80
C THR A 382 -14.71 -17.60 -9.66
N ASP A 383 -14.18 -17.09 -10.77
CA ASP A 383 -13.36 -17.81 -11.74
C ASP A 383 -12.09 -18.45 -11.12
N THR A 384 -11.73 -19.64 -11.60
CA THR A 384 -10.62 -20.43 -11.03
C THR A 384 -9.25 -19.78 -11.18
N PHE A 385 -8.94 -19.29 -12.38
CA PHE A 385 -7.63 -18.73 -12.72
C PHE A 385 -7.67 -17.25 -13.02
N TRP A 386 -8.65 -16.55 -12.46
CA TRP A 386 -8.74 -15.11 -12.55
C TRP A 386 -8.93 -14.50 -11.15
N GLU A 387 -8.09 -13.53 -10.83
CA GLU A 387 -8.10 -12.84 -9.53
C GLU A 387 -7.99 -11.34 -9.77
N SER A 388 -8.98 -10.61 -9.26
CA SER A 388 -9.05 -9.15 -9.17
C SER A 388 -8.93 -8.75 -7.70
N SER A 389 -8.30 -7.62 -7.39
CA SER A 389 -8.32 -7.11 -6.01
C SER A 389 -9.72 -6.67 -5.63
N GLU A 390 -10.18 -7.08 -4.45
CA GLU A 390 -11.41 -6.63 -3.81
C GLU A 390 -11.45 -5.09 -3.67
N CYS A 391 -10.30 -4.48 -3.39
CA CYS A 391 -10.12 -3.03 -3.30
C CYS A 391 -10.12 -2.33 -4.68
N CYS A 392 -9.89 -3.06 -5.77
CA CYS A 392 -10.12 -2.54 -7.12
C CYS A 392 -11.58 -2.70 -7.54
N LEU A 393 -12.18 -3.86 -7.27
CA LEU A 393 -13.59 -4.16 -7.62
C LEU A 393 -14.54 -3.16 -6.94
N ILE A 394 -14.36 -2.84 -5.66
CA ILE A 394 -15.20 -1.84 -4.97
C ILE A 394 -15.16 -0.44 -5.63
N ASN A 395 -14.01 -0.07 -6.20
CA ASN A 395 -13.80 1.17 -6.94
C ASN A 395 -14.46 1.12 -8.34
N ALA A 396 -14.47 -0.04 -8.99
CA ALA A 396 -15.19 -0.24 -10.25
C ALA A 396 -16.71 -0.22 -10.05
N ASP A 397 -17.21 -0.89 -9.01
CA ASP A 397 -18.63 -0.90 -8.63
C ASP A 397 -19.12 0.51 -8.28
N LEU A 398 -18.28 1.31 -7.59
CA LEU A 398 -18.55 2.71 -7.30
C LEU A 398 -18.64 3.58 -8.56
N GLN A 399 -17.74 3.41 -9.54
CA GLN A 399 -17.82 4.11 -10.83
C GLN A 399 -19.07 3.75 -11.60
N TYR A 400 -19.37 2.45 -11.69
CA TYR A 400 -20.55 1.94 -12.38
C TYR A 400 -21.84 2.47 -11.73
N ARG A 401 -21.94 2.40 -10.40
CA ARG A 401 -23.10 2.91 -9.66
C ARG A 401 -23.27 4.43 -9.75
N ARG A 402 -22.19 5.18 -9.96
CA ARG A 402 -22.23 6.64 -10.18
C ARG A 402 -22.64 7.05 -11.59
N THR A 403 -22.36 6.23 -12.60
CA THR A 403 -22.36 6.68 -14.02
C THR A 403 -23.09 5.77 -15.00
N GLY A 404 -23.44 4.55 -14.60
CA GLY A 404 -23.96 3.50 -15.47
C GLY A 404 -22.96 2.94 -16.49
N LYS A 405 -21.66 3.23 -16.35
CA LYS A 405 -20.60 2.84 -17.29
C LYS A 405 -19.46 2.12 -16.60
N GLY A 406 -18.81 1.17 -17.27
CA GLY A 406 -17.64 0.47 -16.75
C GLY A 406 -16.42 1.38 -16.60
N MET A 407 -16.19 2.26 -17.60
CA MET A 407 -15.07 3.20 -17.62
C MET A 407 -15.52 4.62 -18.03
N PRO A 408 -16.21 5.37 -17.14
CA PRO A 408 -16.59 6.77 -17.40
C PRO A 408 -15.36 7.66 -17.60
N ALA A 409 -15.49 8.77 -18.35
CA ALA A 409 -14.39 9.72 -18.55
C ALA A 409 -13.87 10.29 -17.20
N GLU A 410 -14.80 10.69 -16.33
CA GLU A 410 -14.49 11.07 -14.95
C GLU A 410 -14.71 9.87 -14.02
N SER A 411 -13.62 9.26 -13.53
CA SER A 411 -13.74 8.18 -12.53
C SER A 411 -14.28 8.69 -11.20
N GLY A 412 -13.96 9.95 -10.83
CA GLY A 412 -14.19 10.51 -9.49
C GLY A 412 -13.40 9.80 -8.38
N ILE A 413 -12.37 9.03 -8.75
CA ILE A 413 -11.48 8.32 -7.84
C ILE A 413 -10.09 8.94 -8.00
N TYR A 414 -9.51 9.34 -6.88
CA TYR A 414 -8.25 10.08 -6.87
C TYR A 414 -7.20 9.42 -5.97
N LEU A 415 -5.98 9.30 -6.48
CA LEU A 415 -4.80 9.05 -5.67
C LEU A 415 -4.27 10.42 -5.19
N ASN A 416 -3.98 10.56 -3.90
CA ASN A 416 -3.47 11.79 -3.29
C ASN A 416 -2.01 11.62 -2.84
N PRO A 417 -1.02 12.09 -3.62
CA PRO A 417 0.39 11.83 -3.32
C PRO A 417 1.03 12.73 -2.27
N PHE A 418 0.28 13.72 -1.73
CA PHE A 418 0.70 14.47 -0.54
C PHE A 418 0.60 13.62 0.72
N VAL A 419 -0.48 12.81 0.81
CA VAL A 419 -0.79 11.90 1.92
C VAL A 419 -0.04 10.58 1.70
N ARG A 420 0.98 10.31 2.51
CA ARG A 420 1.79 9.09 2.37
C ARG A 420 1.83 8.28 3.66
N VAL A 421 1.63 6.98 3.52
CA VAL A 421 1.60 6.01 4.63
C VAL A 421 2.67 4.95 4.43
N ALA A 422 3.04 4.23 5.49
CA ALA A 422 4.04 3.16 5.39
C ALA A 422 3.74 2.00 6.34
N TYR A 423 4.29 0.83 6.03
CA TYR A 423 4.15 -0.37 6.88
C TYR A 423 5.06 -0.37 8.11
N ASP A 424 5.95 0.63 8.25
CA ASP A 424 6.79 0.81 9.42
C ASP A 424 7.10 2.29 9.71
N GLU A 425 7.39 2.59 10.99
CA GLU A 425 7.72 3.95 11.44
C GLU A 425 8.98 4.55 10.78
N THR A 426 9.96 3.71 10.43
CA THR A 426 11.24 4.18 9.86
C THR A 426 11.00 4.61 8.43
N THR A 427 10.34 3.80 7.62
CA THR A 427 9.95 4.17 6.26
C THR A 427 9.15 5.46 6.25
N LEU A 428 8.11 5.59 7.10
CA LEU A 428 7.29 6.81 7.18
C LEU A 428 8.13 8.07 7.42
N LYS A 429 9.08 8.03 8.37
CA LYS A 429 9.99 9.15 8.67
C LYS A 429 10.83 9.54 7.44
N TRP A 430 11.33 8.56 6.69
CA TRP A 430 12.11 8.79 5.46
C TRP A 430 11.30 9.34 4.26
N LEU A 431 9.98 9.11 4.18
CA LEU A 431 9.15 9.60 3.05
C LEU A 431 9.14 11.13 2.91
N SER A 432 9.38 11.85 4.00
CA SER A 432 9.53 13.32 3.99
C SER A 432 10.81 13.81 3.29
N PHE A 433 11.86 12.99 3.33
CA PHE A 433 13.16 13.26 2.72
C PHE A 433 13.23 12.74 1.29
N ILE A 434 12.85 11.48 1.05
CA ILE A 434 12.97 10.83 -0.28
C ILE A 434 12.07 11.49 -1.33
N ARG A 435 10.92 12.06 -0.94
CA ARG A 435 10.06 12.81 -1.88
C ARG A 435 10.72 14.04 -2.50
N ARG A 436 11.81 14.56 -1.92
CA ARG A 436 12.53 15.71 -2.47
C ARG A 436 13.18 15.40 -3.83
N PRO A 437 14.14 14.45 -3.95
CA PRO A 437 14.77 14.15 -5.24
C PRO A 437 13.96 13.25 -6.18
N GLU A 438 12.81 12.70 -5.78
CA GLU A 438 12.12 11.61 -6.52
C GLU A 438 11.77 11.94 -7.99
N ARG A 439 11.65 13.23 -8.36
CA ARG A 439 11.45 13.65 -9.77
C ARG A 439 12.59 13.21 -10.69
N LEU A 440 13.81 13.03 -10.16
CA LEU A 440 14.95 12.49 -10.91
C LEU A 440 14.73 11.04 -11.36
N TYR A 441 13.79 10.32 -10.74
CA TYR A 441 13.50 8.95 -11.11
C TYR A 441 12.65 8.87 -12.40
N SER A 442 11.96 9.93 -12.83
CA SER A 442 11.04 9.86 -13.98
C SER A 442 11.69 9.43 -15.31
N PRO A 443 12.87 9.95 -15.71
CA PRO A 443 13.54 9.48 -16.92
C PRO A 443 14.05 8.04 -16.79
N ILE A 444 14.47 7.65 -15.58
CA ILE A 444 14.91 6.28 -15.27
C ILE A 444 13.71 5.32 -15.33
N HIS A 445 12.54 5.75 -14.84
CA HIS A 445 11.27 5.02 -14.88
C HIS A 445 10.86 4.73 -16.32
N ASP A 446 10.91 5.72 -17.20
CA ASP A 446 10.55 5.55 -18.62
C ASP A 446 11.48 4.56 -19.34
N ILE A 447 12.79 4.71 -19.15
CA ILE A 447 13.80 3.81 -19.73
C ILE A 447 13.59 2.38 -19.21
N LEU A 448 13.46 2.18 -17.90
CA LEU A 448 13.34 0.85 -17.32
C LEU A 448 11.97 0.21 -17.58
N ASN A 449 10.87 0.97 -17.63
CA ASN A 449 9.56 0.45 -18.04
C ASN A 449 9.63 -0.14 -19.45
N TYR A 450 10.26 0.57 -20.39
CA TYR A 450 10.45 0.09 -21.76
C TYR A 450 11.23 -1.24 -21.80
N PHE A 451 12.36 -1.33 -21.09
CA PHE A 451 13.17 -2.55 -21.05
C PHE A 451 12.53 -3.72 -20.29
N VAL A 452 11.65 -3.45 -19.31
CA VAL A 452 10.91 -4.48 -18.56
C VAL A 452 9.61 -4.89 -19.28
N GLY A 453 9.11 -4.06 -20.20
CA GLY A 453 7.85 -4.31 -20.92
C GLY A 453 6.60 -3.87 -20.16
N PHE A 454 6.67 -2.78 -19.39
CA PHE A 454 5.49 -2.18 -18.73
C PHE A 454 4.76 -1.16 -19.63
N PRO A 455 3.43 -1.03 -19.50
CA PRO A 455 2.54 -1.81 -18.63
C PRO A 455 2.36 -3.24 -19.16
N GLU A 456 2.03 -4.18 -18.26
CA GLU A 456 1.66 -5.53 -18.68
C GLU A 456 0.41 -5.50 -19.55
N ARG A 457 0.29 -6.47 -20.47
CA ARG A 457 -0.87 -6.60 -21.36
C ARG A 457 -2.15 -6.79 -20.53
N GLN A 458 -3.13 -5.91 -20.70
CA GLN A 458 -4.50 -6.14 -20.23
C GLN A 458 -5.06 -7.42 -20.87
N TYR A 459 -5.54 -8.34 -20.04
CA TYR A 459 -6.06 -9.64 -20.47
C TYR A 459 -7.56 -9.55 -20.79
N ARG A 460 -8.35 -9.05 -19.84
CA ARG A 460 -9.70 -8.53 -20.07
C ARG A 460 -9.55 -7.06 -20.42
N GLY A 461 -10.14 -6.67 -21.55
CA GLY A 461 -10.10 -5.28 -22.02
C GLY A 461 -11.07 -4.37 -21.24
N PRO A 462 -11.28 -3.13 -21.69
CA PRO A 462 -12.35 -2.28 -21.18
C PRO A 462 -13.73 -2.86 -21.58
N GLU A 463 -14.22 -3.81 -20.77
CA GLU A 463 -15.57 -4.40 -20.92
C GLU A 463 -16.63 -3.44 -20.36
N GLU A 464 -17.74 -3.25 -21.09
CA GLU A 464 -18.91 -2.53 -20.57
C GLU A 464 -19.85 -3.49 -19.83
N PRO A 465 -20.22 -3.22 -18.56
CA PRO A 465 -21.06 -4.11 -17.77
C PRO A 465 -22.42 -4.40 -18.41
N GLY A 466 -22.89 -5.64 -18.27
CA GLY A 466 -24.13 -6.10 -18.87
C GLY A 466 -23.99 -6.58 -20.33
N THR A 467 -22.85 -6.39 -20.98
CA THR A 467 -22.57 -6.99 -22.30
C THR A 467 -22.20 -8.47 -22.17
N THR A 468 -22.51 -9.26 -23.20
CA THR A 468 -22.06 -10.66 -23.28
C THR A 468 -20.64 -10.72 -23.83
N VAL A 469 -19.73 -11.34 -23.09
CA VAL A 469 -18.30 -11.47 -23.46
C VAL A 469 -17.88 -12.94 -23.42
N THR A 470 -16.97 -13.31 -24.31
CA THR A 470 -16.40 -14.66 -24.40
C THR A 470 -14.95 -14.61 -23.95
N ASP A 471 -14.64 -15.26 -22.84
CA ASP A 471 -13.29 -15.38 -22.29
C ASP A 471 -12.63 -16.68 -22.71
N ALA A 472 -11.33 -16.62 -22.97
CA ALA A 472 -10.46 -17.79 -23.02
C ALA A 472 -10.03 -18.16 -21.59
N VAL A 473 -10.72 -19.13 -20.97
CA VAL A 473 -10.40 -19.65 -19.63
C VAL A 473 -9.49 -20.87 -19.74
N TRP A 474 -8.42 -20.93 -18.95
CA TRP A 474 -7.53 -22.09 -18.98
C TRP A 474 -8.17 -23.30 -18.29
N THR A 475 -8.20 -24.43 -19.00
CA THR A 475 -8.66 -25.74 -18.52
C THR A 475 -7.57 -26.78 -18.75
N TYR A 476 -7.27 -27.59 -17.73
CA TYR A 476 -6.29 -28.68 -17.83
C TYR A 476 -6.88 -29.89 -18.57
N ASP A 477 -6.05 -30.63 -19.31
CA ASP A 477 -6.46 -31.85 -20.03
C ASP A 477 -6.62 -33.04 -19.06
N ASP A 478 -5.70 -33.16 -18.10
CA ASP A 478 -5.86 -34.00 -16.91
C ASP A 478 -5.74 -33.10 -15.66
N PRO A 479 -6.87 -32.56 -15.18
CA PRO A 479 -6.87 -31.66 -14.04
C PRO A 479 -6.34 -32.29 -12.74
N ALA A 480 -6.55 -33.59 -12.51
CA ALA A 480 -6.13 -34.25 -11.28
C ALA A 480 -4.60 -34.35 -11.20
N ARG A 481 -3.94 -34.67 -12.32
CA ARG A 481 -2.46 -34.70 -12.38
C ARG A 481 -1.83 -33.31 -12.47
N GLY A 482 -2.45 -32.36 -13.16
CA GLY A 482 -1.92 -31.01 -13.34
C GLY A 482 -1.82 -30.16 -12.06
N PHE A 483 -2.50 -30.56 -10.98
CA PHE A 483 -2.43 -29.90 -9.67
C PHE A 483 -1.71 -30.75 -8.60
N ALA A 484 -1.19 -31.92 -8.94
CA ALA A 484 -0.51 -32.79 -7.98
C ALA A 484 0.84 -32.18 -7.53
N ALA A 485 1.25 -32.40 -6.28
CA ALA A 485 2.50 -31.85 -5.73
C ALA A 485 3.78 -32.32 -6.47
N ASN A 486 3.69 -33.43 -7.22
CA ASN A 486 4.74 -34.00 -8.06
C ASN A 486 4.44 -33.90 -9.57
N ALA A 487 3.53 -33.01 -9.98
CA ALA A 487 3.14 -32.82 -11.38
C ALA A 487 4.36 -32.58 -12.29
N THR A 488 4.48 -33.38 -13.36
CA THR A 488 5.52 -33.17 -14.37
C THR A 488 5.08 -32.14 -15.40
N GLN A 489 6.02 -31.65 -16.21
CA GLN A 489 5.70 -30.73 -17.32
C GLN A 489 4.70 -31.33 -18.34
N ALA A 490 4.54 -32.66 -18.38
CA ALA A 490 3.55 -33.34 -19.22
C ALA A 490 2.14 -33.35 -18.60
N ASP A 491 2.03 -33.23 -17.27
CA ASP A 491 0.77 -33.20 -16.54
C ASP A 491 0.16 -31.79 -16.49
N LEU A 492 0.99 -30.76 -16.66
CA LEU A 492 0.56 -29.35 -16.81
C LEU A 492 -0.05 -29.03 -18.19
N LYS A 493 -0.44 -30.04 -18.97
CA LYS A 493 -1.11 -29.88 -20.27
C LYS A 493 -2.56 -29.45 -20.08
N GLY A 494 -3.02 -28.65 -21.02
CA GLY A 494 -4.34 -28.04 -21.04
C GLY A 494 -4.53 -27.20 -22.28
N HIS A 495 -5.74 -26.67 -22.41
CA HIS A 495 -6.16 -25.80 -23.48
C HIS A 495 -6.97 -24.62 -22.91
N TYR A 496 -7.14 -23.58 -23.72
CA TYR A 496 -8.11 -22.54 -23.40
C TYR A 496 -9.48 -22.97 -23.91
N ALA A 497 -10.46 -23.00 -23.02
CA ALA A 497 -11.87 -23.17 -23.36
C ALA A 497 -12.55 -21.79 -23.46
N GLU A 498 -13.44 -21.63 -24.43
CA GLU A 498 -14.25 -20.42 -24.56
C GLU A 498 -15.45 -20.48 -23.59
N VAL A 499 -15.51 -19.53 -22.66
CA VAL A 499 -16.59 -19.40 -21.68
C VAL A 499 -17.31 -18.08 -21.91
N THR A 500 -18.61 -18.14 -22.12
CA THR A 500 -19.44 -16.94 -22.31
C THR A 500 -20.04 -16.52 -20.97
N ARG A 501 -19.84 -15.24 -20.59
CA ARG A 501 -20.41 -14.63 -19.38
C ARG A 501 -20.98 -13.25 -19.69
N THR A 502 -21.74 -12.71 -18.74
CA THR A 502 -22.06 -11.28 -18.71
C THR A 502 -20.88 -10.52 -18.09
N ALA A 503 -20.51 -9.39 -18.66
CA ALA A 503 -19.50 -8.50 -18.11
C ALA A 503 -19.98 -7.85 -16.80
N GLU A 504 -19.16 -7.92 -15.76
CA GLU A 504 -19.31 -7.16 -14.51
C GLU A 504 -18.41 -5.91 -14.53
N PRO A 505 -18.65 -4.91 -13.67
CA PRO A 505 -17.70 -3.82 -13.47
C PRO A 505 -16.32 -4.35 -13.04
N GLY A 506 -15.24 -3.70 -13.48
CA GLY A 506 -13.90 -3.99 -12.99
C GLY A 506 -13.11 -5.05 -13.76
N SER A 507 -13.44 -5.29 -15.04
CA SER A 507 -12.63 -6.09 -15.97
C SER A 507 -11.12 -5.75 -15.95
N PHE A 508 -10.77 -4.48 -15.77
CA PHE A 508 -9.39 -3.98 -15.61
C PHE A 508 -8.72 -4.32 -14.26
N CYS A 509 -9.44 -4.86 -13.28
CA CYS A 509 -8.92 -5.11 -11.94
C CYS A 509 -8.07 -6.36 -11.81
N GLY A 510 -8.25 -7.35 -12.69
CA GLY A 510 -7.68 -8.69 -12.50
C GLY A 510 -6.62 -9.11 -13.50
N GLY A 511 -6.19 -10.35 -13.34
CA GLY A 511 -5.29 -11.03 -14.27
C GLY A 511 -5.22 -12.53 -14.02
N PRO A 512 -4.58 -13.29 -14.91
CA PRO A 512 -4.55 -14.75 -14.87
C PRO A 512 -3.67 -15.27 -13.74
N ASN A 513 -4.31 -15.72 -12.66
CA ASN A 513 -3.72 -16.39 -11.50
C ASN A 513 -4.81 -16.89 -10.54
N LEU A 514 -4.41 -17.70 -9.56
CA LEU A 514 -5.23 -18.11 -8.42
C LEU A 514 -4.45 -17.78 -7.14
N LEU A 515 -5.09 -17.09 -6.20
CA LEU A 515 -4.51 -16.70 -4.91
C LEU A 515 -5.23 -17.46 -3.80
N VAL A 516 -4.51 -18.26 -3.02
CA VAL A 516 -5.10 -19.15 -2.00
C VAL A 516 -4.42 -18.97 -0.64
N ILE A 517 -5.20 -19.13 0.44
CA ILE A 517 -4.68 -19.12 1.81
C ILE A 517 -3.88 -20.41 2.08
N ASN A 518 -2.83 -20.28 2.89
CA ASN A 518 -1.98 -21.39 3.33
C ASN A 518 -2.45 -21.92 4.69
N GLU A 519 -3.54 -22.69 4.67
CA GLU A 519 -4.15 -23.27 5.88
C GLU A 519 -3.31 -24.39 6.55
N LYS A 520 -2.24 -24.87 5.91
CA LYS A 520 -1.39 -25.97 6.39
C LYS A 520 0.08 -25.71 6.04
N PRO A 521 1.07 -26.26 6.78
CA PRO A 521 2.48 -26.15 6.45
C PRO A 521 2.85 -26.68 5.04
N GLU A 522 2.13 -27.70 4.56
CA GLU A 522 2.34 -28.28 3.22
C GLU A 522 1.92 -27.36 2.06
N HIS A 523 1.19 -26.27 2.34
CA HIS A 523 0.80 -25.28 1.33
C HIS A 523 1.92 -24.27 1.00
N GLY A 524 3.04 -24.29 1.73
CA GLY A 524 4.20 -23.43 1.54
C GLY A 524 4.37 -22.35 2.63
N GLU A 525 5.45 -21.59 2.53
CA GLU A 525 5.78 -20.54 3.48
C GLU A 525 4.85 -19.32 3.37
N GLY A 526 4.60 -18.65 4.51
CA GLY A 526 3.72 -17.47 4.60
C GLY A 526 2.23 -17.79 4.59
N ALA A 527 1.39 -16.76 4.80
CA ALA A 527 -0.06 -16.92 4.99
C ALA A 527 -0.86 -17.25 3.71
N TRP A 528 -0.27 -17.08 2.53
CA TRP A 528 -0.93 -17.31 1.24
C TRP A 528 0.08 -17.64 0.14
N SER A 529 -0.39 -18.33 -0.90
CA SER A 529 0.40 -18.71 -2.07
C SER A 529 -0.29 -18.32 -3.38
N LYS A 530 0.50 -18.26 -4.46
CA LYS A 530 0.05 -17.94 -5.81
C LYS A 530 0.22 -19.15 -6.72
N ILE A 531 -0.89 -19.69 -7.21
CA ILE A 531 -0.92 -20.73 -8.23
C ILE A 531 -1.07 -20.02 -9.59
N PHE A 532 -0.10 -20.21 -10.47
CA PHE A 532 -0.16 -19.68 -11.83
C PHE A 532 -0.86 -20.71 -12.74
N PRO A 533 -1.70 -20.28 -13.70
CA PRO A 533 -2.10 -21.17 -14.79
C PRO A 533 -0.84 -21.59 -15.57
N PRO A 534 -0.79 -22.82 -16.10
CA PRO A 534 0.26 -23.25 -17.01
C PRO A 534 0.36 -22.28 -18.19
N ARG A 535 1.58 -21.92 -18.55
CA ARG A 535 1.79 -21.15 -19.78
C ARG A 535 1.68 -22.12 -20.96
N PRO A 536 0.93 -21.80 -22.04
CA PRO A 536 1.11 -22.52 -23.28
C PRO A 536 2.60 -22.45 -23.68
N PRO A 537 3.19 -23.53 -24.21
CA PRO A 537 4.59 -23.52 -24.60
C PRO A 537 4.82 -22.36 -25.58
N ASN A 538 5.86 -21.55 -25.33
CA ASN A 538 6.17 -20.37 -26.14
C ASN A 538 6.07 -20.75 -27.63
N ARG A 539 5.18 -20.09 -28.37
CA ARG A 539 5.25 -20.09 -29.84
C ARG A 539 6.62 -19.49 -30.18
N ARG A 540 7.51 -20.35 -30.72
CA ARG A 540 8.83 -19.96 -31.22
C ARG A 540 8.69 -19.06 -32.45
#